data_AF-A0A944TS73-F1
#
_entry.id   AF-A0A944TS73-F1
#
_cell.length_a   1.000
_cell.length_b   1.000
_cell.length_c   1.000
_cell.angle_alpha   90.00
_cell.angle_beta   90.00
_cell.angle_gamma   90.00
#
_symmetry.space_group_name_H-M   'P 1'
#
loop_
_entity.id
_entity.type
_entity.pdbx_description
1 polymer ?
#
loop_
_entity_poly.entity_id
_entity_poly.type
_entity_poly.pdbx_seq_one_letter_code
_entity_poly.pdbx_strand_id
1 'polypeptide(L)'
;MNRDDEKKYTSEIKRLMGHGEQLRAYDLCCQALEEFPDATSIKHLACLALARSGATSQALEVYNSLALNQESENEDVMALKGRLEKDHALSREDIKERAQHFSLAAETYHKIYKKTGGYYPAINAATCFFLAGKTSKSEPLAKEILELLGAASTAEQGDAYYREATRAEAHLLLAEFEKAREVLKFSKGFIGQDYASVSSTKKQLKLICPVEHWQVLDELENPKTLHYSGHMISSDGRFTFAEEESIRTQIESALDDNQVGFAFGSLACGADLLFAEALLKRKARLEVFLPFNLDEFIATSVAPAGASWVERFQSVLASADQLSYATEDQYLGDDSLFNYCSQLAMGQAILRSEFLETSAIQIAVWDGAAPGGVAGTARDLHRWAQLKRPQIIIKTQSFIEPKSDFFKNPLPVPVVEEKDSRVLKAILFGDVKGFSKLKEAQIPLFVDKILGEFAKVFERFEGKVDFVNTWGDGLFVVLPNVSIAAELALELQVGLKKFFESNDDFTDNALRLGAHYGPVIQKFDPILKKNNYFGVHISRAARVEPVTPVGEVYATWPFASEISLLTKKDFKVSYVGHLPAAKSYGRLKMYLLGH
;
A
#
# COMPACT_ATOMS: atom_id res chain seq x y z
N MET A 1 36.45 -15.05 -6.82
CA MET A 1 35.29 -14.29 -6.33
C MET A 1 34.39 -15.24 -5.56
N ASN A 2 33.92 -14.82 -4.38
CA ASN A 2 33.46 -15.74 -3.35
C ASN A 2 31.96 -16.08 -3.50
N ARG A 3 31.64 -17.36 -3.74
CA ARG A 3 30.25 -17.86 -3.81
C ARG A 3 29.45 -17.60 -2.52
N ASP A 4 30.14 -17.37 -1.40
CA ASP A 4 29.49 -17.05 -0.13
C ASP A 4 28.86 -15.64 -0.13
N ASP A 5 29.42 -14.70 -0.91
CA ASP A 5 28.88 -13.34 -0.96
C ASP A 5 27.64 -13.26 -1.86
N GLU A 6 27.60 -14.00 -2.98
CA GLU A 6 26.38 -14.18 -3.79
C GLU A 6 25.22 -14.77 -2.97
N LYS A 7 25.53 -15.76 -2.12
CA LYS A 7 24.53 -16.38 -1.21
C LYS A 7 24.01 -15.39 -0.18
N LYS A 8 24.87 -14.54 0.39
CA LYS A 8 24.44 -13.48 1.33
C LYS A 8 23.51 -12.50 0.66
N TYR A 9 23.87 -12.00 -0.54
CA TYR A 9 23.01 -11.13 -1.33
C TYR A 9 21.65 -11.79 -1.59
N THR A 10 21.65 -13.01 -2.12
CA THR A 10 20.42 -13.77 -2.41
C THR A 10 19.53 -13.94 -1.18
N SER A 11 20.12 -14.21 -0.01
CA SER A 11 19.39 -14.42 1.23
C SER A 11 18.76 -13.13 1.74
N GLU A 12 19.51 -12.02 1.69
CA GLU A 12 19.00 -10.70 2.07
C GLU A 12 17.93 -10.20 1.10
N ILE A 13 18.12 -10.38 -0.22
CA ILE A 13 17.10 -10.06 -1.24
C ILE A 13 15.80 -10.82 -0.93
N LYS A 14 15.87 -12.13 -0.69
CA LYS A 14 14.70 -12.94 -0.34
C LYS A 14 14.05 -12.47 0.97
N ARG A 15 14.84 -12.09 1.98
CA ARG A 15 14.33 -11.53 3.24
C ARG A 15 13.56 -10.23 3.00
N LEU A 16 14.12 -9.31 2.22
CA LEU A 16 13.46 -8.05 1.84
C LEU A 16 12.15 -8.30 1.10
N MET A 17 12.16 -9.20 0.11
CA MET A 17 10.95 -9.57 -0.64
C MET A 17 9.89 -10.22 0.26
N GLY A 18 10.29 -11.02 1.25
CA GLY A 18 9.41 -11.63 2.25
C GLY A 18 8.76 -10.60 3.18
N HIS A 19 9.43 -9.48 3.44
CA HIS A 19 8.85 -8.33 4.15
C HIS A 19 8.06 -7.38 3.24
N GLY A 20 7.93 -7.69 1.95
CA GLY A 20 7.25 -6.83 0.98
C GLY A 20 8.09 -5.65 0.48
N GLU A 21 9.37 -5.55 0.81
CA GLU A 21 10.28 -4.48 0.36
C GLU A 21 10.77 -4.72 -1.09
N GLN A 22 9.85 -4.82 -2.05
CA GLN A 22 10.17 -5.27 -3.41
C GLN A 22 11.16 -4.35 -4.14
N LEU A 23 10.99 -3.02 -4.11
CA LEU A 23 11.95 -2.14 -4.79
C LEU A 23 13.33 -2.13 -4.14
N ARG A 24 13.42 -2.24 -2.81
CA ARG A 24 14.74 -2.36 -2.16
C ARG A 24 15.41 -3.67 -2.52
N ALA A 25 14.64 -4.75 -2.62
CA ALA A 25 15.15 -6.01 -3.13
C ALA A 25 15.66 -5.85 -4.56
N TYR A 26 14.95 -5.10 -5.41
CA TYR A 26 15.39 -4.77 -6.77
C TYR A 26 16.66 -3.92 -6.81
N ASP A 27 16.75 -2.86 -5.99
CA ASP A 27 17.95 -2.02 -5.88
C ASP A 27 19.16 -2.87 -5.43
N LEU A 28 18.96 -3.74 -4.45
CA LEU A 28 19.98 -4.67 -3.97
C LEU A 28 20.37 -5.69 -5.05
N CYS A 29 19.42 -6.15 -5.87
CA CYS A 29 19.72 -6.96 -7.04
C CYS A 29 20.58 -6.17 -8.04
N CYS A 30 20.27 -4.90 -8.31
CA CYS A 30 21.06 -4.07 -9.23
C CYS A 30 22.50 -3.91 -8.74
N GLN A 31 22.70 -3.61 -7.45
CA GLN A 31 24.02 -3.55 -6.82
C GLN A 31 24.74 -4.90 -6.93
N ALA A 32 24.06 -5.99 -6.59
CA ALA A 32 24.66 -7.32 -6.66
C ALA A 32 24.98 -7.74 -8.11
N LEU A 33 24.25 -7.24 -9.12
CA LEU A 33 24.54 -7.49 -10.54
C LEU A 33 25.74 -6.70 -11.07
N GLU A 34 26.15 -5.61 -10.41
CA GLU A 34 27.43 -4.94 -10.72
C GLU A 34 28.61 -5.86 -10.35
N GLU A 35 28.50 -6.59 -9.25
CA GLU A 35 29.52 -7.55 -8.78
C GLU A 35 29.38 -8.93 -9.44
N PHE A 36 28.15 -9.38 -9.69
CA PHE A 36 27.82 -10.72 -10.18
C PHE A 36 26.92 -10.66 -11.43
N PRO A 37 27.42 -10.13 -12.57
CA PRO A 37 26.61 -9.86 -13.76
C PRO A 37 26.04 -11.12 -14.43
N ASP A 38 26.59 -12.29 -14.15
CA ASP A 38 26.14 -13.58 -14.72
C ASP A 38 25.29 -14.41 -13.74
N ALA A 39 25.03 -13.93 -12.52
CA ALA A 39 24.26 -14.66 -11.52
C ALA A 39 22.77 -14.73 -11.90
N THR A 40 22.36 -15.82 -12.55
CA THR A 40 20.98 -16.06 -12.98
C THR A 40 19.97 -16.00 -11.82
N SER A 41 20.38 -16.43 -10.62
CA SER A 41 19.60 -16.34 -9.38
C SER A 41 19.21 -14.88 -9.06
N ILE A 42 20.16 -13.96 -9.15
CA ILE A 42 19.99 -12.54 -8.86
C ILE A 42 19.21 -11.86 -9.99
N LYS A 43 19.51 -12.18 -11.27
CA LYS A 43 18.73 -11.70 -12.42
C LYS A 43 17.24 -12.05 -12.28
N HIS A 44 16.95 -13.30 -11.94
CA HIS A 44 15.60 -13.77 -11.67
C HIS A 44 14.93 -12.99 -10.54
N LEU A 45 15.62 -12.80 -9.41
CA LEU A 45 15.09 -12.04 -8.27
C LEU A 45 14.83 -10.57 -8.62
N ALA A 46 15.66 -9.95 -9.45
CA ALA A 46 15.43 -8.59 -9.95
C ALA A 46 14.11 -8.49 -10.71
N CYS A 47 13.90 -9.36 -11.69
CA CYS A 47 12.66 -9.42 -12.45
C CYS A 47 11.44 -9.74 -11.56
N LEU A 48 11.59 -10.69 -10.63
CA LEU A 48 10.51 -11.10 -9.74
C LEU A 48 10.11 -9.99 -8.76
N ALA A 49 11.07 -9.22 -8.26
CA ALA A 49 10.82 -8.08 -7.37
C ALA A 49 9.97 -7.02 -8.08
N LEU A 50 10.33 -6.63 -9.31
CA LEU A 50 9.52 -5.70 -10.10
C LEU A 50 8.12 -6.25 -10.40
N ALA A 51 8.01 -7.51 -10.80
CA ALA A 51 6.71 -8.14 -11.05
C ALA A 51 5.82 -8.15 -9.79
N ARG A 52 6.39 -8.46 -8.61
CA ARG A 52 5.67 -8.42 -7.32
C ARG A 52 5.29 -7.00 -6.88
N SER A 53 6.00 -5.98 -7.35
CA SER A 53 5.66 -4.57 -7.11
C SER A 53 4.51 -4.06 -7.99
N GLY A 54 4.09 -4.85 -9.00
CA GLY A 54 3.07 -4.45 -9.98
C GLY A 54 3.62 -3.70 -11.19
N ALA A 55 4.93 -3.43 -11.24
CA ALA A 55 5.62 -2.81 -12.37
C ALA A 55 5.84 -3.80 -13.54
N THR A 56 4.76 -4.37 -14.07
CA THR A 56 4.82 -5.47 -15.06
C THR A 56 5.57 -5.10 -16.34
N SER A 57 5.39 -3.87 -16.85
CA SER A 57 6.12 -3.42 -18.05
C SER A 57 7.62 -3.33 -17.81
N GLN A 58 8.04 -2.73 -16.69
CA GLN A 58 9.46 -2.64 -16.30
C GLN A 58 10.04 -4.04 -16.04
N ALA A 59 9.27 -4.93 -15.42
CA ALA A 59 9.68 -6.31 -15.21
C ALA A 59 9.92 -7.03 -16.54
N LEU A 60 9.11 -6.76 -17.58
CA LEU A 60 9.31 -7.32 -18.93
C LEU A 60 10.55 -6.74 -19.63
N GLU A 61 10.83 -5.45 -19.47
CA GLU A 61 12.07 -4.83 -19.96
C GLU A 61 13.32 -5.46 -19.28
N VAL A 62 13.27 -5.64 -17.96
CA VAL A 62 14.33 -6.30 -17.18
C VAL A 62 14.48 -7.77 -17.59
N TYR A 63 13.36 -8.48 -17.81
CA TYR A 63 13.37 -9.85 -18.30
C TYR A 63 14.12 -10.00 -19.63
N ASN A 64 13.87 -9.07 -20.57
CA ASN A 64 14.53 -9.08 -21.87
C ASN A 64 16.00 -8.63 -21.78
N SER A 65 16.29 -7.55 -21.06
CA SER A 65 17.64 -6.96 -20.97
C SER A 65 18.62 -7.84 -20.19
N LEU A 66 18.16 -8.57 -19.18
CA LEU A 66 18.99 -9.53 -18.44
C LEU A 66 19.10 -10.91 -19.13
N ALA A 67 18.59 -11.04 -20.35
CA ALA A 67 18.61 -12.26 -21.14
C ALA A 67 17.95 -13.47 -20.45
N LEU A 68 16.95 -13.22 -19.59
CA LEU A 68 16.16 -14.28 -18.94
C LEU A 68 15.18 -14.98 -19.91
N ASN A 69 15.12 -14.49 -21.15
CA ASN A 69 14.40 -15.08 -22.28
C ASN A 69 15.16 -16.22 -22.98
N GLN A 70 16.42 -16.47 -22.61
CA GLN A 70 17.21 -17.58 -23.13
C GLN A 70 16.83 -18.92 -22.48
N GLU A 71 17.28 -20.03 -23.07
CA GLU A 71 17.04 -21.35 -22.48
C GLU A 71 17.67 -21.47 -21.09
N SER A 72 16.87 -21.95 -20.14
CA SER A 72 17.27 -22.24 -18.77
C SER A 72 16.94 -23.68 -18.44
N GLU A 73 17.57 -24.23 -17.41
CA GLU A 73 17.18 -25.49 -16.76
C GLU A 73 16.39 -25.26 -15.47
N ASN A 74 16.40 -24.03 -14.96
CA ASN A 74 15.72 -23.65 -13.72
C ASN A 74 14.24 -23.32 -13.98
N GLU A 75 13.33 -24.08 -13.36
CA GLU A 75 11.88 -23.94 -13.51
C GLU A 75 11.37 -22.53 -13.15
N ASP A 76 11.87 -21.92 -12.07
CA ASP A 76 11.47 -20.58 -11.63
C ASP A 76 11.78 -19.52 -12.70
N VAL A 77 12.95 -19.62 -13.32
CA VAL A 77 13.38 -18.73 -14.41
C VAL A 77 12.48 -18.90 -15.64
N MET A 78 12.17 -20.14 -16.02
CA MET A 78 11.27 -20.40 -17.14
C MET A 78 9.87 -19.83 -16.86
N ALA A 79 9.39 -19.96 -15.63
CA ALA A 79 8.06 -19.55 -15.22
C ALA A 79 7.85 -18.03 -15.20
N LEU A 80 8.91 -17.22 -15.15
CA LEU A 80 8.81 -15.76 -15.19
C LEU A 80 8.03 -15.26 -16.41
N LYS A 81 8.28 -15.83 -17.60
CA LYS A 81 7.55 -15.41 -18.80
C LYS A 81 6.05 -15.68 -18.69
N GLY A 82 5.67 -16.87 -18.22
CA GLY A 82 4.28 -17.22 -17.97
C GLY A 82 3.63 -16.28 -16.96
N ARG A 83 4.37 -15.91 -15.90
CA ARG A 83 3.91 -14.97 -14.88
C ARG A 83 3.67 -13.57 -15.45
N LEU A 84 4.63 -13.03 -16.20
CA LEU A 84 4.52 -11.69 -16.78
C LEU A 84 3.36 -11.62 -17.79
N GLU A 85 3.13 -12.67 -18.60
CA GLU A 85 1.96 -12.74 -19.48
C GLU A 85 0.64 -12.82 -18.69
N LYS A 86 0.62 -13.54 -17.57
CA LYS A 86 -0.55 -13.59 -16.66
C LYS A 86 -0.83 -12.21 -16.07
N ASP A 87 0.18 -11.52 -15.56
CA ASP A 87 0.06 -10.18 -15.01
C ASP A 87 -0.40 -9.18 -16.09
N HIS A 88 0.12 -9.31 -17.31
CA HIS A 88 -0.34 -8.53 -18.47
C HIS A 88 -1.81 -8.79 -18.79
N ALA A 89 -2.25 -10.05 -18.80
CA ALA A 89 -3.66 -10.41 -18.96
C ALA A 89 -4.55 -9.78 -17.88
N LEU A 90 -4.11 -9.79 -16.62
CA LEU A 90 -4.85 -9.19 -15.51
C LEU A 90 -5.02 -7.67 -15.68
N SER A 91 -4.10 -6.99 -16.35
CA SER A 91 -4.16 -5.55 -16.64
C SER A 91 -5.07 -5.17 -17.82
N ARG A 92 -5.54 -6.14 -18.63
CA ARG A 92 -6.37 -5.85 -19.82
C ARG A 92 -7.85 -5.67 -19.43
N GLU A 93 -8.45 -4.60 -19.94
CA GLU A 93 -9.90 -4.36 -19.84
C GLU A 93 -10.69 -5.11 -20.92
N ASP A 94 -10.18 -5.17 -22.15
CA ASP A 94 -10.85 -5.91 -23.24
C ASP A 94 -10.82 -7.41 -22.96
N ILE A 95 -12.01 -8.01 -22.96
CA ILE A 95 -12.22 -9.42 -22.60
C ILE A 95 -11.50 -10.36 -23.58
N LYS A 96 -11.44 -10.00 -24.87
CA LYS A 96 -10.81 -10.86 -25.89
C LYS A 96 -9.30 -10.79 -25.79
N GLU A 97 -8.73 -9.60 -25.67
CA GLU A 97 -7.28 -9.42 -25.43
C GLU A 97 -6.86 -10.13 -24.13
N ARG A 98 -7.64 -9.95 -23.06
CA ARG A 98 -7.41 -10.63 -21.79
C ARG A 98 -7.38 -12.15 -21.95
N ALA A 99 -8.36 -12.73 -22.63
CA ALA A 99 -8.41 -14.17 -22.88
C ALA A 99 -7.25 -14.66 -23.77
N GLN A 100 -6.81 -13.86 -24.74
CA GLN A 100 -5.65 -14.17 -25.58
C GLN A 100 -4.35 -14.22 -24.76
N HIS A 101 -4.11 -13.21 -23.91
CA HIS A 101 -2.93 -13.20 -23.03
C HIS A 101 -2.97 -14.34 -22.00
N PHE A 102 -4.13 -14.65 -21.42
CA PHE A 102 -4.26 -15.85 -20.56
C PHE A 102 -3.96 -17.13 -21.33
N SER A 103 -4.40 -17.26 -22.59
CA SER A 103 -4.05 -18.41 -23.41
C SER A 103 -2.54 -18.50 -23.69
N LEU A 104 -1.86 -17.37 -23.89
CA LEU A 104 -0.41 -17.34 -24.10
C LEU A 104 0.36 -17.74 -22.84
N ALA A 105 -0.08 -17.22 -21.68
CA ALA A 105 0.44 -17.61 -20.38
C ALA A 105 0.24 -19.12 -20.14
N ALA A 106 -0.95 -19.65 -20.44
CA ALA A 106 -1.29 -21.06 -20.26
C ALA A 106 -0.40 -21.98 -21.09
N GLU A 107 -0.20 -21.69 -22.38
CA GLU A 107 0.66 -22.49 -23.25
C GLU A 107 2.14 -22.41 -22.83
N THR A 108 2.59 -21.25 -22.33
CA THR A 108 3.93 -21.10 -21.77
C THR A 108 4.13 -22.00 -20.55
N TYR A 109 3.23 -21.91 -19.57
CA TYR A 109 3.29 -22.76 -18.39
C TYR A 109 3.15 -24.26 -18.71
N HIS A 110 2.27 -24.62 -19.66
CA HIS A 110 2.08 -26.01 -20.06
C HIS A 110 3.34 -26.62 -20.70
N LYS A 111 4.06 -25.85 -21.52
CA LYS A 111 5.36 -26.28 -22.08
C LYS A 111 6.40 -26.53 -20.98
N ILE A 112 6.45 -25.66 -19.98
CA ILE A 112 7.35 -25.81 -18.82
C ILE A 112 6.99 -27.10 -18.06
N TYR A 113 5.70 -27.28 -17.75
CA TYR A 113 5.22 -28.49 -17.09
C TYR A 113 5.59 -29.77 -17.84
N LYS A 114 5.42 -29.81 -19.17
CA LYS A 114 5.83 -30.98 -19.98
C LYS A 114 7.34 -31.25 -19.95
N LYS A 115 8.17 -30.24 -19.66
CA LYS A 115 9.62 -30.37 -19.52
C LYS A 115 10.03 -30.79 -18.11
N THR A 116 9.40 -30.25 -17.06
CA THR A 116 9.86 -30.37 -15.66
C THR A 116 9.04 -31.33 -14.80
N GLY A 117 7.77 -31.54 -15.12
CA GLY A 117 6.83 -32.28 -14.28
C GLY A 117 6.40 -31.55 -13.00
N GLY A 118 6.78 -30.29 -12.81
CA GLY A 118 6.48 -29.52 -11.60
C GLY A 118 4.99 -29.17 -11.46
N TYR A 119 4.46 -29.23 -10.23
CA TYR A 119 3.06 -28.90 -9.96
C TYR A 119 2.77 -27.40 -10.11
N TYR A 120 3.75 -26.53 -9.85
CA TYR A 120 3.62 -25.07 -9.97
C TYR A 120 3.33 -24.59 -11.40
N PRO A 121 4.10 -24.97 -12.44
CA PRO A 121 3.75 -24.65 -13.82
C PRO A 121 2.45 -25.36 -14.25
N ALA A 122 2.17 -26.57 -13.77
CA ALA A 122 0.95 -27.29 -14.10
C ALA A 122 -0.32 -26.54 -13.66
N ILE A 123 -0.39 -26.11 -12.40
CA ILE A 123 -1.57 -25.41 -11.87
C ILE A 123 -1.75 -24.04 -12.50
N ASN A 124 -0.67 -23.29 -12.72
CA ASN A 124 -0.76 -22.01 -13.40
C ASN A 124 -1.21 -22.17 -14.86
N ALA A 125 -0.82 -23.25 -15.55
CA ALA A 125 -1.35 -23.57 -16.88
C ALA A 125 -2.86 -23.83 -16.84
N ALA A 126 -3.33 -24.67 -15.91
CA ALA A 126 -4.74 -24.99 -15.75
C ALA A 126 -5.57 -23.72 -15.45
N THR A 127 -5.14 -22.93 -14.47
CA THR A 127 -5.78 -21.64 -14.11
C THR A 127 -5.82 -20.67 -15.28
N CYS A 128 -4.72 -20.52 -16.03
CA CYS A 128 -4.73 -19.63 -17.19
C CYS A 128 -5.63 -20.16 -18.33
N PHE A 129 -5.72 -21.48 -18.54
CA PHE A 129 -6.68 -22.04 -19.50
C PHE A 129 -8.12 -21.79 -19.07
N PHE A 130 -8.44 -21.95 -17.79
CA PHE A 130 -9.75 -21.62 -17.24
C PHE A 130 -10.11 -20.14 -17.47
N LEU A 131 -9.22 -19.22 -17.11
CA LEU A 131 -9.41 -17.77 -17.30
C LEU A 131 -9.48 -17.35 -18.78
N ALA A 132 -8.89 -18.14 -19.68
CA ALA A 132 -9.03 -17.97 -21.13
C ALA A 132 -10.33 -18.58 -21.70
N GLY A 133 -11.22 -19.14 -20.86
CA GLY A 133 -12.45 -19.82 -21.28
C GLY A 133 -12.23 -21.20 -21.91
N LYS A 134 -11.07 -21.82 -21.72
CA LYS A 134 -10.68 -23.12 -22.30
C LYS A 134 -10.80 -24.24 -21.27
N THR A 135 -12.00 -24.42 -20.72
CA THR A 135 -12.30 -25.42 -19.69
C THR A 135 -11.91 -26.85 -20.09
N SER A 136 -12.05 -27.20 -21.37
CA SER A 136 -11.66 -28.51 -21.93
C SER A 136 -10.16 -28.81 -21.82
N LYS A 137 -9.30 -27.79 -21.67
CA LYS A 137 -7.87 -27.96 -21.37
C LYS A 137 -7.57 -27.84 -19.87
N SER A 138 -8.33 -27.02 -19.14
CA SER A 138 -8.13 -26.80 -17.70
C SER A 138 -8.48 -28.03 -16.86
N GLU A 139 -9.66 -28.61 -17.05
CA GLU A 139 -10.13 -29.71 -16.18
C GLU A 139 -9.25 -30.97 -16.24
N PRO A 140 -8.79 -31.44 -17.43
CA PRO A 140 -7.90 -32.60 -17.48
C PRO A 140 -6.58 -32.35 -16.72
N LEU A 141 -6.02 -31.15 -16.86
CA LEU A 141 -4.80 -30.76 -16.13
C LEU A 141 -5.04 -30.70 -14.62
N ALA A 142 -6.17 -30.14 -14.17
CA ALA A 142 -6.52 -30.12 -12.75
C ALA A 142 -6.62 -31.55 -12.17
N LYS A 143 -7.19 -32.51 -12.91
CA LYS A 143 -7.25 -33.92 -12.50
C LYS A 143 -5.85 -34.57 -12.44
N GLU A 144 -5.02 -34.35 -13.46
CA GLU A 144 -3.62 -34.82 -13.51
C GLU A 144 -2.81 -34.29 -12.31
N ILE A 145 -3.02 -33.04 -11.91
CA ILE A 145 -2.38 -32.43 -10.73
C ILE A 145 -2.84 -33.10 -9.44
N LEU A 146 -4.13 -33.40 -9.28
CA LEU A 146 -4.64 -34.09 -8.09
C LEU A 146 -4.05 -35.51 -7.97
N GLU A 147 -3.89 -36.22 -9.08
CA GLU A 147 -3.23 -37.53 -9.12
C GLU A 147 -1.74 -37.42 -8.74
N LEU A 148 -1.03 -36.44 -9.32
CA LEU A 148 0.38 -36.17 -9.04
C LEU A 148 0.62 -35.83 -7.55
N LEU A 149 -0.27 -35.03 -6.95
CA LEU A 149 -0.16 -34.63 -5.55
C LEU A 149 -0.64 -35.73 -4.59
N GLY A 150 -1.55 -36.60 -5.01
CA GLY A 150 -2.01 -37.76 -4.24
C GLY A 150 -1.03 -38.93 -4.20
N ALA A 151 -0.21 -39.11 -5.24
CA ALA A 151 0.77 -40.21 -5.34
C ALA A 151 2.09 -39.97 -4.58
N ALA A 152 2.41 -38.71 -4.26
CA ALA A 152 3.67 -38.34 -3.61
C ALA A 152 3.55 -38.38 -2.07
N SER A 153 4.09 -39.44 -1.46
CA SER A 153 4.29 -39.53 -0.02
C SER A 153 5.52 -38.72 0.43
N THR A 154 5.34 -37.93 1.50
CA THR A 154 6.41 -37.37 2.34
C THR A 154 7.50 -36.57 1.62
N ALA A 155 7.18 -35.36 1.14
CA ALA A 155 8.20 -34.34 0.83
C ALA A 155 8.29 -33.32 1.99
N GLU A 156 9.46 -32.68 2.12
CA GLU A 156 9.88 -31.80 3.22
C GLU A 156 8.78 -30.84 3.71
N GLN A 157 8.66 -30.69 5.04
CA GLN A 157 7.66 -29.85 5.72
C GLN A 157 7.58 -28.42 5.17
N GLY A 158 8.64 -27.90 4.54
CA GLY A 158 8.71 -26.56 3.97
C GLY A 158 7.79 -26.31 2.76
N ASP A 159 7.35 -27.36 2.06
CA ASP A 159 6.50 -27.23 0.85
C ASP A 159 5.05 -27.72 1.06
N ALA A 160 4.72 -28.18 2.27
CA ALA A 160 3.41 -28.78 2.57
C ALA A 160 2.25 -27.78 2.35
N TYR A 161 2.44 -26.51 2.70
CA TYR A 161 1.42 -25.49 2.47
C TYR A 161 1.11 -25.30 0.98
N TYR A 162 2.14 -25.09 0.15
CA TYR A 162 1.95 -24.78 -1.28
C TYR A 162 1.38 -25.97 -2.06
N ARG A 163 1.71 -27.20 -1.65
CA ARG A 163 1.09 -28.41 -2.17
C ARG A 163 -0.41 -28.44 -1.91
N GLU A 164 -0.83 -28.20 -0.66
CA GLU A 164 -2.26 -28.19 -0.32
C GLU A 164 -3.00 -27.00 -0.94
N ALA A 165 -2.38 -25.82 -0.99
CA ALA A 165 -2.92 -24.68 -1.72
C ALA A 165 -3.14 -25.00 -3.21
N THR A 166 -2.19 -25.71 -3.84
CA THR A 166 -2.32 -26.17 -5.23
C THR A 166 -3.44 -27.20 -5.40
N ARG A 167 -3.61 -28.13 -4.46
CA ARG A 167 -4.74 -29.08 -4.45
C ARG A 167 -6.08 -28.36 -4.35
N ALA A 168 -6.17 -27.35 -3.48
CA ALA A 168 -7.39 -26.54 -3.36
C ALA A 168 -7.68 -25.78 -4.67
N GLU A 169 -6.67 -25.19 -5.31
CA GLU A 169 -6.80 -24.53 -6.62
C GLU A 169 -7.34 -25.52 -7.67
N ALA A 170 -6.79 -26.74 -7.73
CA ALA A 170 -7.27 -27.77 -8.64
C ALA A 170 -8.72 -28.19 -8.38
N HIS A 171 -9.14 -28.35 -7.11
CA HIS A 171 -10.53 -28.62 -6.76
C HIS A 171 -11.47 -27.47 -7.16
N LEU A 172 -11.05 -26.21 -7.01
CA LEU A 172 -11.83 -25.05 -7.47
C LEU A 172 -12.01 -25.04 -8.99
N LEU A 173 -10.97 -25.38 -9.76
CA LEU A 173 -11.05 -25.49 -11.23
C LEU A 173 -12.01 -26.60 -11.70
N LEU A 174 -12.28 -27.58 -10.84
CA LEU A 174 -13.25 -28.67 -11.06
C LEU A 174 -14.64 -28.38 -10.45
N ALA A 175 -14.85 -27.18 -9.90
CA ALA A 175 -16.06 -26.78 -9.16
C ALA A 175 -16.37 -27.67 -7.93
N GLU A 176 -15.35 -28.30 -7.33
CA GLU A 176 -15.47 -29.14 -6.13
C GLU A 176 -15.27 -28.32 -4.85
N PHE A 177 -16.17 -27.37 -4.60
CA PHE A 177 -16.03 -26.34 -3.56
C PHE A 177 -15.83 -26.87 -2.14
N GLU A 178 -16.58 -27.90 -1.73
CA GLU A 178 -16.43 -28.47 -0.38
C GLU A 178 -15.07 -29.17 -0.20
N LYS A 179 -14.59 -29.89 -1.22
CA LYS A 179 -13.24 -30.50 -1.17
C LYS A 179 -12.16 -29.42 -1.11
N ALA A 180 -12.30 -28.35 -1.88
CA ALA A 180 -11.39 -27.22 -1.81
C ALA A 180 -11.36 -26.63 -0.40
N ARG A 181 -12.51 -26.46 0.25
CA ARG A 181 -12.62 -25.96 1.62
C ARG A 181 -11.91 -26.86 2.63
N GLU A 182 -12.12 -28.18 2.56
CA GLU A 182 -11.47 -29.15 3.44
C GLU A 182 -9.95 -29.10 3.32
N VAL A 183 -9.43 -29.03 2.09
CA VAL A 183 -8.00 -28.91 1.80
C VAL A 183 -7.43 -27.59 2.33
N LEU A 184 -8.14 -26.46 2.13
CA LEU A 184 -7.69 -25.16 2.66
C LEU A 184 -7.62 -25.16 4.19
N LYS A 185 -8.63 -25.72 4.85
CA LYS A 185 -8.66 -25.87 6.30
C LYS A 185 -7.47 -26.69 6.82
N PHE A 186 -7.12 -27.77 6.12
CA PHE A 186 -5.94 -28.58 6.44
C PHE A 186 -4.64 -27.80 6.22
N SER A 187 -4.54 -27.02 5.14
CA SER A 187 -3.32 -26.27 4.77
C SER A 187 -2.88 -25.25 5.83
N LYS A 188 -3.84 -24.68 6.58
CA LYS A 188 -3.59 -23.66 7.62
C LYS A 188 -2.62 -24.13 8.70
N GLY A 189 -2.55 -25.44 8.96
CA GLY A 189 -1.62 -26.03 9.94
C GLY A 189 -0.14 -25.90 9.58
N PHE A 190 0.20 -25.58 8.32
CA PHE A 190 1.59 -25.58 7.83
C PHE A 190 2.25 -24.21 7.72
N ILE A 191 1.49 -23.11 7.65
CA ILE A 191 2.02 -21.79 7.22
C ILE A 191 2.43 -20.82 8.35
N GLY A 192 2.10 -21.13 9.61
CA GLY A 192 2.48 -20.31 10.75
C GLY A 192 2.03 -18.84 10.61
N GLN A 193 2.97 -17.88 10.74
CA GLN A 193 2.72 -16.44 10.63
C GLN A 193 3.11 -15.83 9.27
N ASP A 194 3.23 -16.64 8.21
CA ASP A 194 3.46 -16.12 6.85
C ASP A 194 2.15 -15.60 6.21
N TYR A 195 1.66 -14.48 6.76
CA TYR A 195 0.40 -13.86 6.34
C TYR A 195 0.42 -13.37 4.88
N ALA A 196 1.60 -13.03 4.35
CA ALA A 196 1.76 -12.57 2.99
C ALA A 196 1.50 -13.71 1.98
N SER A 197 2.01 -14.91 2.27
CA SER A 197 1.75 -16.10 1.46
C SER A 197 0.28 -16.50 1.50
N VAL A 198 -0.38 -16.46 2.68
CA VAL A 198 -1.83 -16.68 2.80
C VAL A 198 -2.63 -15.70 1.92
N SER A 199 -2.27 -14.42 1.97
CA SER A 199 -2.93 -13.38 1.16
C SER A 199 -2.73 -13.61 -0.35
N SER A 200 -1.50 -13.96 -0.76
CA SER A 200 -1.20 -14.26 -2.17
C SER A 200 -2.02 -15.45 -2.67
N THR A 201 -2.13 -16.52 -1.88
CA THR A 201 -2.98 -17.67 -2.20
C THR A 201 -4.44 -17.24 -2.33
N LYS A 202 -4.97 -16.49 -1.35
CA LYS A 202 -6.37 -16.03 -1.39
C LYS A 202 -6.68 -15.17 -2.61
N LYS A 203 -5.78 -14.26 -3.01
CA LYS A 203 -5.89 -13.46 -4.24
C LYS A 203 -5.94 -14.34 -5.48
N GLN A 204 -5.06 -15.34 -5.58
CA GLN A 204 -5.02 -16.29 -6.69
C GLN A 204 -6.33 -17.09 -6.76
N LEU A 205 -6.83 -17.63 -5.65
CA LEU A 205 -8.05 -18.43 -5.64
C LEU A 205 -9.31 -17.61 -5.97
N LYS A 206 -9.36 -16.33 -5.57
CA LYS A 206 -10.45 -15.41 -5.96
C LYS A 206 -10.57 -15.20 -7.46
N LEU A 207 -9.50 -15.40 -8.24
CA LEU A 207 -9.56 -15.29 -9.70
C LEU A 207 -10.43 -16.39 -10.32
N ILE A 208 -10.52 -17.56 -9.69
CA ILE A 208 -11.18 -18.74 -10.23
C ILE A 208 -12.41 -19.18 -9.43
N CYS A 209 -12.53 -18.75 -8.17
CA CYS A 209 -13.68 -19.03 -7.32
C CYS A 209 -14.82 -18.05 -7.61
N PRO A 210 -16.00 -18.53 -8.05
CA PRO A 210 -17.18 -17.68 -8.22
C PRO A 210 -17.53 -16.94 -6.93
N VAL A 211 -18.06 -15.72 -7.05
CA VAL A 211 -18.31 -14.82 -5.90
C VAL A 211 -19.29 -15.46 -4.89
N GLU A 212 -20.27 -16.22 -5.39
CA GLU A 212 -21.24 -16.98 -4.61
C GLU A 212 -20.64 -18.14 -3.78
N HIS A 213 -19.37 -18.48 -4.03
CA HIS A 213 -18.62 -19.52 -3.35
C HIS A 213 -17.42 -19.00 -2.56
N TRP A 214 -17.24 -17.68 -2.43
CA TRP A 214 -16.11 -17.10 -1.70
C TRP A 214 -15.99 -17.51 -0.24
N GLN A 215 -17.07 -17.98 0.40
CA GLN A 215 -17.04 -18.56 1.75
C GLN A 215 -16.09 -19.75 1.90
N VAL A 216 -15.75 -20.44 0.80
CA VAL A 216 -14.71 -21.50 0.78
C VAL A 216 -13.35 -20.92 1.18
N LEU A 217 -13.08 -19.66 0.84
CA LEU A 217 -11.81 -18.98 1.07
C LEU A 217 -11.70 -18.36 2.46
N ASP A 218 -12.75 -18.44 3.29
CA ASP A 218 -12.73 -17.95 4.67
C ASP A 218 -11.79 -18.78 5.57
N GLU A 219 -11.47 -20.02 5.16
CA GLU A 219 -10.45 -20.83 5.84
C GLU A 219 -9.05 -20.17 5.76
N LEU A 220 -8.80 -19.35 4.73
CA LEU A 220 -7.61 -18.50 4.57
C LEU A 220 -7.84 -17.11 5.17
N GLU A 221 -8.00 -17.05 6.49
CA GLU A 221 -8.16 -15.78 7.20
C GLU A 221 -6.87 -15.36 7.92
N ASN A 222 -6.42 -14.15 7.60
CA ASN A 222 -5.34 -13.45 8.30
C ASN A 222 -5.92 -12.61 9.45
N PRO A 223 -5.17 -12.40 10.55
CA PRO A 223 -5.58 -11.54 11.65
C PRO A 223 -6.02 -10.16 11.17
N LYS A 224 -7.06 -9.60 11.78
CA LYS A 224 -7.59 -8.29 11.40
C LYS A 224 -6.59 -7.18 11.70
N THR A 225 -6.72 -6.09 10.95
CA THR A 225 -6.00 -4.84 11.20
C THR A 225 -6.89 -3.87 11.95
N LEU A 226 -6.29 -3.09 12.85
CA LEU A 226 -6.98 -2.20 13.77
C LEU A 226 -6.46 -0.77 13.62
N HIS A 227 -7.38 0.18 13.44
CA HIS A 227 -7.15 1.55 13.90
C HIS A 227 -7.73 1.71 15.31
N TYR A 228 -6.96 2.25 16.24
CA TYR A 228 -7.46 2.54 17.58
C TYR A 228 -7.33 4.04 17.91
N SER A 229 -8.22 4.52 18.77
CA SER A 229 -8.26 5.91 19.24
C SER A 229 -9.03 5.97 20.55
N GLY A 230 -8.77 6.94 21.41
CA GLY A 230 -9.61 7.16 22.56
C GLY A 230 -9.22 8.37 23.40
N HIS A 231 -9.97 8.56 24.48
CA HIS A 231 -9.77 9.71 25.36
C HIS A 231 -8.49 9.61 26.18
N MET A 232 -7.91 10.78 26.43
CA MET A 232 -6.88 10.91 27.45
C MET A 232 -7.47 10.70 28.84
N ILE A 233 -6.74 9.96 29.68
CA ILE A 233 -7.14 9.73 31.07
C ILE A 233 -6.78 10.94 31.95
N SER A 234 -7.67 11.28 32.88
CA SER A 234 -7.46 12.37 33.85
C SER A 234 -8.30 12.16 35.11
N SER A 235 -8.19 13.03 36.11
CA SER A 235 -8.97 12.91 37.36
C SER A 235 -10.48 13.06 37.17
N ASP A 236 -10.88 13.97 36.28
CA ASP A 236 -12.24 14.52 36.16
C ASP A 236 -12.66 14.70 34.68
N GLY A 237 -11.90 14.12 33.75
CA GLY A 237 -12.21 14.17 32.33
C GLY A 237 -13.16 13.08 31.85
N ARG A 238 -13.18 12.90 30.52
CA ARG A 238 -14.08 11.98 29.82
C ARG A 238 -13.77 10.50 30.05
N PHE A 239 -12.53 10.21 30.45
CA PHE A 239 -12.05 8.91 30.89
C PHE A 239 -11.24 9.13 32.17
N THR A 240 -11.65 8.49 33.27
CA THR A 240 -11.06 8.71 34.59
C THR A 240 -10.15 7.56 35.05
N PHE A 241 -9.26 7.83 36.00
CA PHE A 241 -8.39 6.80 36.60
C PHE A 241 -9.18 5.63 37.23
N ALA A 242 -10.39 5.87 37.73
CA ALA A 242 -11.24 4.83 38.30
C ALA A 242 -11.74 3.81 37.26
N GLU A 243 -11.73 4.19 35.98
CA GLU A 243 -12.22 3.36 34.87
C GLU A 243 -11.12 2.50 34.24
N GLU A 244 -9.84 2.76 34.55
CA GLU A 244 -8.69 2.21 33.83
C GLU A 244 -8.80 0.69 33.64
N GLU A 245 -9.02 -0.05 34.73
CA GLU A 245 -9.01 -1.52 34.70
C GLU A 245 -10.23 -2.09 33.95
N SER A 246 -11.39 -1.45 34.08
CA SER A 246 -12.60 -1.87 33.37
C SER A 246 -12.45 -1.66 31.86
N ILE A 247 -11.90 -0.51 31.45
CA ILE A 247 -11.63 -0.20 30.04
C ILE A 247 -10.54 -1.12 29.49
N ARG A 248 -9.47 -1.37 30.24
CA ARG A 248 -8.43 -2.34 29.86
C ARG A 248 -9.01 -3.72 29.57
N THR A 249 -9.88 -4.23 30.45
CA THR A 249 -10.54 -5.54 30.27
C THR A 249 -11.40 -5.57 29.00
N GLN A 250 -12.16 -4.51 28.75
CA GLN A 250 -13.01 -4.40 27.55
C GLN A 250 -12.16 -4.31 26.27
N ILE A 251 -11.05 -3.58 26.30
CA ILE A 251 -10.07 -3.53 25.20
C ILE A 251 -9.52 -4.92 24.93
N GLU A 252 -9.05 -5.63 25.97
CA GLU A 252 -8.51 -6.98 25.82
C GLU A 252 -9.52 -7.92 25.18
N SER A 253 -10.77 -7.93 25.65
CA SER A 253 -11.86 -8.74 25.08
C SER A 253 -12.14 -8.38 23.62
N ALA A 254 -12.30 -7.09 23.31
CA ALA A 254 -12.63 -6.64 21.96
C ALA A 254 -11.54 -7.01 20.94
N LEU A 255 -10.27 -7.00 21.36
CA LEU A 255 -9.14 -7.40 20.54
C LEU A 255 -9.12 -8.93 20.29
N ASP A 256 -9.46 -9.75 21.29
CA ASP A 256 -9.54 -11.22 21.15
C ASP A 256 -10.72 -11.64 20.26
N ASP A 257 -11.91 -11.08 20.49
CA ASP A 257 -13.12 -11.37 19.72
C ASP A 257 -12.95 -11.06 18.22
N ASN A 258 -12.02 -10.16 17.90
CA ASN A 258 -11.73 -9.74 16.54
C ASN A 258 -10.42 -10.29 15.97
N GLN A 259 -9.68 -11.11 16.72
CA GLN A 259 -8.41 -11.70 16.29
C GLN A 259 -7.46 -10.64 15.69
N VAL A 260 -7.30 -9.52 16.39
CA VAL A 260 -6.46 -8.41 15.92
C VAL A 260 -4.98 -8.83 15.97
N GLY A 261 -4.28 -8.71 14.83
CA GLY A 261 -2.85 -9.01 14.74
C GLY A 261 -1.99 -7.82 14.32
N PHE A 262 -2.59 -6.72 13.87
CA PHE A 262 -1.89 -5.50 13.43
C PHE A 262 -2.65 -4.28 13.90
N ALA A 263 -1.97 -3.28 14.44
CA ALA A 263 -2.60 -2.09 14.99
C ALA A 263 -1.85 -0.81 14.65
N PHE A 264 -2.62 0.25 14.43
CA PHE A 264 -2.18 1.55 13.95
C PHE A 264 -2.85 2.65 14.78
N GLY A 265 -2.06 3.47 15.47
CA GLY A 265 -2.58 4.55 16.31
C GLY A 265 -1.47 5.32 17.01
N SER A 266 -1.87 6.30 17.83
CA SER A 266 -0.94 7.07 18.67
C SER A 266 -0.76 6.41 20.04
N LEU A 267 -0.08 7.11 20.96
CA LEU A 267 0.23 6.62 22.31
C LEU A 267 -0.08 7.67 23.38
N ALA A 268 -1.19 8.39 23.25
CA ALA A 268 -1.60 9.32 24.29
C ALA A 268 -1.88 8.57 25.62
N CYS A 269 -1.71 9.24 26.76
CA CYS A 269 -2.09 8.69 28.07
C CYS A 269 -3.56 8.29 28.08
N GLY A 270 -3.91 7.22 28.77
CA GLY A 270 -5.27 6.66 28.74
C GLY A 270 -5.45 5.62 27.64
N ALA A 271 -6.53 5.76 26.86
CA ALA A 271 -7.04 4.68 26.01
C ALA A 271 -6.02 4.17 24.99
N ASP A 272 -5.32 5.07 24.29
CA ASP A 272 -4.33 4.72 23.26
C ASP A 272 -3.20 3.83 23.84
N LEU A 273 -2.66 4.22 25.00
CA LEU A 273 -1.64 3.42 25.69
C LEU A 273 -2.19 2.08 26.20
N LEU A 274 -3.44 2.03 26.67
CA LEU A 274 -4.08 0.77 27.08
C LEU A 274 -4.26 -0.19 25.89
N PHE A 275 -4.64 0.30 24.72
CA PHE A 275 -4.66 -0.50 23.49
C PHE A 275 -3.27 -1.04 23.18
N ALA A 276 -2.27 -0.17 23.13
CA ALA A 276 -0.91 -0.54 22.76
C ALA A 276 -0.32 -1.61 23.71
N GLU A 277 -0.52 -1.48 25.02
CA GLU A 277 -0.10 -2.49 25.99
C GLU A 277 -0.81 -3.84 25.78
N ALA A 278 -2.13 -3.82 25.59
CA ALA A 278 -2.92 -5.02 25.33
C ALA A 278 -2.51 -5.72 24.03
N LEU A 279 -2.14 -4.95 22.99
CA LEU A 279 -1.64 -5.45 21.71
C LEU A 279 -0.27 -6.12 21.86
N LEU A 280 0.67 -5.48 22.55
CA LEU A 280 2.01 -6.03 22.80
C LEU A 280 1.94 -7.32 23.64
N LYS A 281 1.07 -7.36 24.66
CA LYS A 281 0.84 -8.56 25.49
C LYS A 281 0.44 -9.79 24.66
N ARG A 282 -0.33 -9.60 23.57
CA ARG A 282 -0.71 -10.67 22.63
C ARG A 282 0.22 -10.83 21.43
N LYS A 283 1.36 -10.13 21.40
CA LYS A 283 2.33 -10.15 20.30
C LYS A 283 1.74 -9.72 18.95
N ALA A 284 0.73 -8.84 18.96
CA ALA A 284 0.27 -8.17 17.76
C ALA A 284 1.33 -7.16 17.30
N ARG A 285 1.40 -6.91 15.99
CA ARG A 285 2.29 -5.88 15.46
C ARG A 285 1.73 -4.50 15.74
N LEU A 286 2.55 -3.62 16.29
CA LEU A 286 2.18 -2.27 16.68
C LEU A 286 2.96 -1.23 15.84
N GLU A 287 2.25 -0.51 14.99
CA GLU A 287 2.78 0.64 14.25
C GLU A 287 2.27 1.94 14.89
N VAL A 288 3.19 2.70 15.48
CA VAL A 288 2.90 3.94 16.21
C VAL A 288 3.00 5.14 15.28
N PHE A 289 2.02 6.03 15.37
CA PHE A 289 1.97 7.29 14.64
C PHE A 289 1.96 8.47 15.62
N LEU A 290 2.95 9.35 15.51
CA LEU A 290 3.00 10.59 16.28
C LEU A 290 2.72 11.79 15.38
N PRO A 291 1.90 12.77 15.83
CA PRO A 291 1.46 13.89 15.02
C PRO A 291 2.57 14.90 14.72
N PHE A 292 3.53 15.03 15.62
CA PHE A 292 4.66 15.98 15.60
C PHE A 292 5.80 15.41 16.44
N ASN A 293 6.87 16.19 16.67
CA ASN A 293 8.04 15.74 17.40
C ASN A 293 7.73 15.10 18.77
N LEU A 294 8.60 14.19 19.19
CA LEU A 294 8.42 13.33 20.36
C LEU A 294 8.30 14.11 21.68
N ASP A 295 9.17 15.09 21.91
CA ASP A 295 9.24 15.81 23.18
C ASP A 295 7.95 16.61 23.44
N GLU A 296 7.45 17.31 22.42
CA GLU A 296 6.17 18.02 22.51
C GLU A 296 4.99 17.06 22.64
N PHE A 297 5.04 15.88 22.00
CA PHE A 297 3.98 14.88 22.14
C PHE A 297 3.92 14.35 23.58
N ILE A 298 5.06 14.04 24.18
CA ILE A 298 5.13 13.62 25.58
C ILE A 298 4.54 14.73 26.47
N ALA A 299 4.97 15.98 26.29
CA ALA A 299 4.51 17.10 27.10
C ALA A 299 2.99 17.34 26.97
N THR A 300 2.43 17.19 25.78
CA THR A 300 1.04 17.54 25.47
C THR A 300 0.07 16.38 25.72
N SER A 301 0.49 15.15 25.45
CA SER A 301 -0.42 14.00 25.32
C SER A 301 -0.11 12.82 26.24
N VAL A 302 0.99 12.86 27.00
CA VAL A 302 1.39 11.75 27.89
C VAL A 302 1.62 12.22 29.33
N ALA A 303 2.52 13.18 29.51
CA ALA A 303 2.89 13.74 30.80
C ALA A 303 1.71 14.31 31.63
N PRO A 304 0.61 14.84 31.04
CA PRO A 304 -0.52 15.33 31.82
C PRO A 304 -1.17 14.29 32.77
N ALA A 305 -1.04 12.99 32.48
CA ALA A 305 -1.55 11.93 33.36
C ALA A 305 -0.55 11.51 34.46
N GLY A 306 0.65 12.09 34.50
CA GLY A 306 1.67 11.85 35.52
C GLY A 306 2.83 10.95 35.09
N ALA A 307 3.85 10.87 35.95
CA ALA A 307 5.13 10.21 35.64
C ALA A 307 4.99 8.73 35.25
N SER A 308 4.09 7.99 35.89
CA SER A 308 3.85 6.56 35.58
C SER A 308 3.38 6.34 34.14
N TRP A 309 2.63 7.29 33.56
CA TRP A 309 2.20 7.21 32.16
C TRP A 309 3.34 7.49 31.17
N VAL A 310 4.29 8.34 31.55
CA VAL A 310 5.51 8.58 30.76
C VAL A 310 6.40 7.33 30.74
N GLU A 311 6.55 6.64 31.86
CA GLU A 311 7.30 5.37 31.94
C GLU A 311 6.65 4.27 31.06
N ARG A 312 5.32 4.14 31.14
CA ARG A 312 4.55 3.21 30.29
C ARG A 312 4.69 3.54 28.82
N PHE A 313 4.58 4.82 28.45
CA PHE A 313 4.80 5.30 27.10
C PHE A 313 6.18 4.90 26.57
N GLN A 314 7.25 5.14 27.34
CA GLN A 314 8.61 4.79 26.95
C GLN A 314 8.77 3.28 26.75
N SER A 315 8.20 2.47 27.64
CA SER A 315 8.21 1.00 27.54
C SER A 315 7.51 0.50 26.28
N VAL A 316 6.32 1.04 25.98
CA VAL A 316 5.55 0.70 24.79
C VAL A 316 6.26 1.15 23.52
N LEU A 317 6.76 2.39 23.48
CA LEU A 317 7.46 2.94 22.32
C LEU A 317 8.72 2.13 21.99
N ALA A 318 9.47 1.68 23.01
CA ALA A 318 10.64 0.83 22.84
C ALA A 318 10.31 -0.58 22.30
N SER A 319 9.05 -1.02 22.48
CA SER A 319 8.57 -2.34 22.06
C SER A 319 7.76 -2.32 20.76
N ALA A 320 7.44 -1.14 20.23
CA ALA A 320 6.68 -0.99 18.99
C ALA A 320 7.50 -1.46 17.78
N ASP A 321 6.85 -2.09 16.80
CA ASP A 321 7.50 -2.56 15.57
C ASP A 321 7.96 -1.41 14.68
N GLN A 322 7.22 -0.30 14.69
CA GLN A 322 7.50 0.86 13.86
C GLN A 322 7.00 2.15 14.51
N LEU A 323 7.77 3.23 14.35
CA LEU A 323 7.39 4.59 14.71
C LEU A 323 7.41 5.47 13.46
N SER A 324 6.30 6.18 13.21
CA SER A 324 6.16 7.12 12.10
C SER A 324 5.69 8.48 12.60
N TYR A 325 6.23 9.54 12.02
CA TYR A 325 5.83 10.92 12.31
C TYR A 325 4.98 11.47 11.16
N ALA A 326 3.81 12.05 11.47
CA ALA A 326 2.98 12.74 10.49
C ALA A 326 3.71 14.00 9.97
N THR A 327 4.27 14.78 10.90
CA THR A 327 5.33 15.76 10.67
C THR A 327 6.43 15.60 11.73
N GLU A 328 7.67 15.91 11.39
CA GLU A 328 8.81 15.89 12.34
C GLU A 328 9.00 17.25 13.03
N ASP A 329 8.24 18.27 12.62
CA ASP A 329 8.33 19.64 13.15
C ASP A 329 7.55 19.82 14.47
N GLN A 330 7.60 21.04 15.01
CA GLN A 330 6.90 21.50 16.22
C GLN A 330 5.37 21.47 16.09
N TYR A 331 4.66 21.22 17.18
CA TYR A 331 3.20 21.24 17.28
C TYR A 331 2.65 22.64 17.01
N LEU A 332 3.25 23.66 17.63
CA LEU A 332 2.84 25.07 17.55
C LEU A 332 1.37 25.32 17.96
N GLY A 333 0.77 24.44 18.77
CA GLY A 333 -0.63 24.54 19.18
C GLY A 333 -1.64 24.22 18.08
N ASP A 334 -1.18 23.68 16.95
CA ASP A 334 -2.03 23.37 15.81
C ASP A 334 -2.64 21.96 15.92
N ASP A 335 -3.84 21.90 16.50
CA ASP A 335 -4.61 20.67 16.70
C ASP A 335 -4.92 19.91 15.40
N SER A 336 -4.83 20.55 14.23
CA SER A 336 -5.08 19.88 12.95
C SER A 336 -4.09 18.73 12.70
N LEU A 337 -2.89 18.78 13.31
CA LEU A 337 -1.89 17.73 13.22
C LEU A 337 -2.34 16.41 13.86
N PHE A 338 -3.13 16.45 14.95
CA PHE A 338 -3.70 15.24 15.54
C PHE A 338 -4.68 14.56 14.59
N ASN A 339 -5.59 15.34 13.99
CA ASN A 339 -6.55 14.82 13.01
C ASN A 339 -5.83 14.25 11.77
N TYR A 340 -4.83 14.97 11.26
CA TYR A 340 -3.99 14.48 10.16
C TYR A 340 -3.31 13.15 10.53
N CYS A 341 -2.67 13.07 11.70
CA CYS A 341 -2.02 11.84 12.19
C CYS A 341 -2.99 10.66 12.31
N SER A 342 -4.20 10.89 12.83
CA SER A 342 -5.19 9.83 12.97
C SER A 342 -5.68 9.33 11.60
N GLN A 343 -5.93 10.24 10.64
CA GLN A 343 -6.26 9.87 9.26
C GLN A 343 -5.14 9.05 8.61
N LEU A 344 -3.88 9.42 8.83
CA LEU A 344 -2.73 8.66 8.35
C LEU A 344 -2.71 7.23 8.91
N ALA A 345 -2.95 7.05 10.22
CA ALA A 345 -3.02 5.74 10.87
C ALA A 345 -4.21 4.90 10.36
N MET A 346 -5.40 5.50 10.20
CA MET A 346 -6.56 4.84 9.59
C MET A 346 -6.24 4.34 8.18
N GLY A 347 -5.65 5.20 7.36
CA GLY A 347 -5.32 4.87 5.99
C GLY A 347 -4.31 3.72 5.91
N GLN A 348 -3.32 3.69 6.81
CA GLN A 348 -2.36 2.59 6.91
C GLN A 348 -3.00 1.27 7.39
N ALA A 349 -3.94 1.31 8.34
CA ALA A 349 -4.70 0.13 8.74
C ALA A 349 -5.47 -0.46 7.55
N ILE A 350 -6.12 0.39 6.76
CA ILE A 350 -6.85 -0.03 5.55
C ILE A 350 -5.90 -0.64 4.52
N LEU A 351 -4.80 0.04 4.18
CA LEU A 351 -3.83 -0.44 3.21
C LEU A 351 -3.21 -1.77 3.65
N ARG A 352 -2.93 -1.94 4.95
CA ARG A 352 -2.46 -3.21 5.51
C ARG A 352 -3.50 -4.31 5.35
N SER A 353 -4.78 -4.02 5.58
CA SER A 353 -5.86 -5.01 5.42
C SER A 353 -6.01 -5.51 3.99
N GLU A 354 -5.90 -4.61 3.02
CA GLU A 354 -5.97 -4.92 1.59
C GLU A 354 -4.74 -5.72 1.13
N PHE A 355 -3.56 -5.37 1.67
CA PHE A 355 -2.37 -6.16 1.43
C PHE A 355 -2.53 -7.59 1.96
N LEU A 356 -3.12 -7.76 3.15
CA LEU A 356 -3.27 -9.05 3.84
C LEU A 356 -4.55 -9.82 3.47
N GLU A 357 -5.41 -9.31 2.59
CA GLU A 357 -6.73 -9.90 2.30
C GLU A 357 -7.57 -10.20 3.55
N THR A 358 -7.55 -9.25 4.49
CA THR A 358 -8.33 -9.29 5.73
C THR A 358 -9.15 -8.01 5.89
N SER A 359 -9.88 -7.88 6.99
CA SER A 359 -10.69 -6.71 7.31
C SER A 359 -9.91 -5.70 8.17
N ALA A 360 -10.16 -4.42 7.90
CA ALA A 360 -9.80 -3.32 8.78
C ALA A 360 -10.99 -2.93 9.65
N ILE A 361 -10.75 -2.81 10.95
CA ILE A 361 -11.74 -2.39 11.94
C ILE A 361 -11.23 -1.18 12.71
N GLN A 362 -12.15 -0.43 13.32
CA GLN A 362 -11.81 0.59 14.31
C GLN A 362 -12.38 0.20 15.67
N ILE A 363 -11.58 0.31 16.72
CA ILE A 363 -12.05 0.18 18.10
C ILE A 363 -11.65 1.46 18.83
N ALA A 364 -12.61 2.12 19.47
CA ALA A 364 -12.32 3.34 20.21
C ALA A 364 -12.95 3.37 21.60
N VAL A 365 -12.27 4.01 22.55
CA VAL A 365 -12.83 4.35 23.87
C VAL A 365 -13.41 5.75 23.79
N TRP A 366 -14.73 5.87 23.92
CA TRP A 366 -15.43 7.13 23.68
C TRP A 366 -16.56 7.36 24.70
N ASP A 367 -16.87 8.63 24.93
CA ASP A 367 -17.91 9.14 25.83
C ASP A 367 -19.20 9.50 25.07
N GLY A 368 -19.24 9.29 23.76
CA GLY A 368 -20.42 9.59 22.95
C GLY A 368 -20.65 11.09 22.67
N ALA A 369 -19.81 11.98 23.21
CA ALA A 369 -19.92 13.41 22.99
C ALA A 369 -19.45 13.83 21.59
N ALA A 370 -20.14 14.81 21.01
CA ALA A 370 -19.76 15.44 19.75
C ALA A 370 -18.33 16.04 19.81
N PRO A 371 -17.63 16.18 18.67
CA PRO A 371 -16.28 16.73 18.65
C PRO A 371 -16.27 18.19 19.14
N GLY A 372 -15.37 18.49 20.08
CA GLY A 372 -15.21 19.84 20.64
C GLY A 372 -14.23 20.74 19.88
N GLY A 373 -13.55 20.23 18.84
CA GLY A 373 -12.50 20.95 18.12
C GLY A 373 -12.22 20.37 16.74
N VAL A 374 -11.01 20.59 16.21
CA VAL A 374 -10.58 20.13 14.87
C VAL A 374 -10.05 18.70 14.85
N ALA A 375 -9.82 18.10 16.01
CA ALA A 375 -9.33 16.73 16.20
C ALA A 375 -10.05 16.00 17.35
N GLY A 376 -9.72 14.71 17.53
CA GLY A 376 -10.17 13.87 18.65
C GLY A 376 -11.05 12.68 18.25
N THR A 377 -11.26 11.77 19.20
CA THR A 377 -11.90 10.45 18.99
C THR A 377 -13.26 10.52 18.28
N ALA A 378 -14.09 11.53 18.56
CA ALA A 378 -15.39 11.68 17.91
C ALA A 378 -15.26 11.96 16.38
N ARG A 379 -14.24 12.74 15.96
CA ARG A 379 -13.95 12.95 14.54
C ARG A 379 -13.42 11.69 13.89
N ASP A 380 -12.59 10.96 14.62
CA ASP A 380 -12.00 9.72 14.13
C ASP A 380 -13.07 8.66 13.86
N LEU A 381 -13.97 8.50 14.83
CA LEU A 381 -15.14 7.62 14.73
C LEU A 381 -16.06 8.05 13.58
N HIS A 382 -16.31 9.35 13.44
CA HIS A 382 -17.12 9.87 12.35
C HIS A 382 -16.50 9.58 10.98
N ARG A 383 -15.20 9.87 10.80
CA ARG A 383 -14.48 9.64 9.53
C ARG A 383 -14.50 8.17 9.14
N TRP A 384 -14.25 7.27 10.09
CA TRP A 384 -14.29 5.83 9.83
C TRP A 384 -15.69 5.31 9.47
N ALA A 385 -16.72 5.81 10.14
CA ALA A 385 -18.10 5.45 9.84
C ALA A 385 -18.51 5.83 8.40
N GLN A 386 -18.01 6.95 7.86
CA GLN A 386 -18.25 7.33 6.46
C GLN A 386 -17.69 6.30 5.46
N LEU A 387 -16.67 5.54 5.85
CA LEU A 387 -16.10 4.46 5.04
C LEU A 387 -16.93 3.17 5.10
N LYS A 388 -17.99 3.13 5.93
CA LYS A 388 -18.87 1.98 6.15
C LYS A 388 -18.10 0.72 6.58
N ARG A 389 -17.02 0.92 7.35
CA ARG A 389 -16.19 -0.16 7.89
C ARG A 389 -16.64 -0.54 9.30
N PRO A 390 -16.37 -1.79 9.75
CA PRO A 390 -16.73 -2.20 11.10
C PRO A 390 -16.07 -1.31 12.16
N GLN A 391 -16.85 -0.95 13.16
CA GLN A 391 -16.48 -0.05 14.24
C GLN A 391 -17.04 -0.58 15.55
N ILE A 392 -16.23 -0.54 16.60
CA ILE A 392 -16.60 -0.96 17.95
C ILE A 392 -16.32 0.20 18.90
N ILE A 393 -17.30 0.54 19.73
CA ILE A 393 -17.20 1.62 20.70
C ILE A 393 -17.20 1.01 22.09
N ILE A 394 -16.09 1.17 22.81
CA ILE A 394 -15.98 0.89 24.22
C ILE A 394 -16.42 2.16 24.96
N LYS A 395 -17.48 2.04 25.75
CA LYS A 395 -18.15 3.18 26.39
C LYS A 395 -17.45 3.53 27.70
N THR A 396 -17.12 4.79 27.91
CA THR A 396 -16.72 5.30 29.23
C THR A 396 -17.93 5.38 30.17
N GLN A 397 -17.71 5.55 31.47
CA GLN A 397 -18.78 5.78 32.45
C GLN A 397 -19.58 7.06 32.17
N SER A 398 -18.92 8.06 31.58
CA SER A 398 -19.53 9.33 31.15
C SER A 398 -20.28 9.22 29.82
N PHE A 399 -20.47 8.02 29.27
CA PHE A 399 -21.03 7.85 27.94
C PHE A 399 -22.46 8.40 27.79
N ILE A 400 -22.64 9.24 26.77
CA ILE A 400 -23.92 9.81 26.36
C ILE A 400 -24.23 9.33 24.95
N GLU A 401 -25.39 8.71 24.72
CA GLU A 401 -25.77 8.27 23.38
C GLU A 401 -25.73 9.44 22.38
N PRO A 402 -24.93 9.34 21.29
CA PRO A 402 -24.87 10.39 20.29
C PRO A 402 -26.20 10.51 19.54
N LYS A 403 -26.44 11.67 18.93
CA LYS A 403 -27.60 11.84 18.04
C LYS A 403 -27.56 10.81 16.91
N SER A 404 -28.72 10.30 16.52
CA SER A 404 -28.86 9.21 15.53
C SER A 404 -28.35 9.55 14.13
N ASP A 405 -28.16 10.84 13.85
CA ASP A 405 -27.64 11.38 12.60
C ASP A 405 -26.14 11.74 12.67
N PHE A 406 -25.48 11.58 13.83
CA PHE A 406 -24.08 11.96 14.03
C PHE A 406 -23.13 11.32 13.01
N PHE A 407 -23.30 10.02 12.72
CA PHE A 407 -22.50 9.29 11.74
C PHE A 407 -22.99 9.47 10.29
N LYS A 408 -24.14 10.12 10.09
CA LYS A 408 -24.74 10.31 8.76
C LYS A 408 -24.43 11.69 8.18
N ASN A 409 -24.46 12.71 9.03
CA ASN A 409 -24.33 14.09 8.60
C ASN A 409 -22.86 14.53 8.63
N PRO A 410 -22.36 15.23 7.59
CA PRO A 410 -21.02 15.77 7.60
C PRO A 410 -20.79 16.62 8.85
N LEU A 411 -19.65 16.40 9.52
CA LEU A 411 -19.26 17.28 10.61
C LEU A 411 -19.01 18.70 10.09
N PRO A 412 -19.33 19.73 10.88
CA PRO A 412 -18.97 21.10 10.55
C PRO A 412 -17.47 21.19 10.28
N VAL A 413 -17.11 21.86 9.18
CA VAL A 413 -15.73 22.26 8.93
C VAL A 413 -15.40 23.30 10.01
N PRO A 414 -14.44 23.03 10.89
CA PRO A 414 -14.06 23.99 11.90
C PRO A 414 -13.47 25.23 11.23
N VAL A 415 -13.91 26.42 11.66
CA VAL A 415 -13.35 27.69 11.21
C VAL A 415 -11.98 27.83 11.86
N VAL A 416 -10.92 27.82 11.07
CA VAL A 416 -9.57 28.12 11.54
C VAL A 416 -9.39 29.64 11.42
N GLU A 417 -9.43 30.35 12.54
CA GLU A 417 -9.40 31.83 12.58
C GLU A 417 -7.99 32.42 12.50
N GLU A 418 -6.93 31.61 12.51
CA GLU A 418 -5.56 32.11 12.66
C GLU A 418 -4.85 32.45 11.35
N LYS A 419 -4.24 33.65 11.32
CA LYS A 419 -3.21 34.01 10.36
C LYS A 419 -2.04 33.02 10.50
N ASP A 420 -1.68 32.36 9.41
CA ASP A 420 -0.51 31.48 9.27
C ASP A 420 -0.71 30.02 9.71
N SER A 421 -1.97 29.60 9.89
CA SER A 421 -2.32 28.20 10.17
C SER A 421 -1.91 27.27 9.03
N ARG A 422 -1.50 26.04 9.36
CA ARG A 422 -1.22 25.01 8.37
C ARG A 422 -2.52 24.58 7.70
N VAL A 423 -2.45 24.30 6.39
CA VAL A 423 -3.53 23.72 5.62
C VAL A 423 -3.06 22.42 4.98
N LEU A 424 -3.89 21.39 5.02
CA LEU A 424 -3.58 20.13 4.34
C LEU A 424 -3.77 20.31 2.83
N LYS A 425 -2.76 19.95 2.05
CA LYS A 425 -2.78 20.02 0.58
C LYS A 425 -2.16 18.78 -0.04
N ALA A 426 -2.66 18.44 -1.23
CA ALA A 426 -2.00 17.51 -2.11
C ALA A 426 -1.01 18.26 -3.01
N ILE A 427 0.15 17.68 -3.23
CA ILE A 427 1.28 18.31 -3.90
C ILE A 427 1.79 17.36 -4.98
N LEU A 428 1.93 17.87 -6.21
CA LEU A 428 2.52 17.15 -7.33
C LEU A 428 3.81 17.85 -7.79
N PHE A 429 4.85 17.06 -8.01
CA PHE A 429 6.05 17.46 -8.75
C PHE A 429 6.19 16.59 -9.98
N GLY A 430 6.54 17.19 -11.12
CA GLY A 430 6.73 16.48 -12.37
C GLY A 430 7.93 16.96 -13.16
N ASP A 431 8.45 16.08 -14.00
CA ASP A 431 9.61 16.31 -14.87
C ASP A 431 9.46 15.47 -16.14
N VAL A 432 9.87 16.02 -17.29
CA VAL A 432 9.81 15.30 -18.57
C VAL A 432 11.21 14.76 -18.89
N LYS A 433 11.37 13.43 -18.79
CA LYS A 433 12.63 12.77 -19.13
C LYS A 433 13.06 13.18 -20.54
N GLY A 434 14.33 13.53 -20.69
CA GLY A 434 14.95 13.83 -21.98
C GLY A 434 14.94 15.31 -22.36
N PHE A 435 14.27 16.18 -21.58
CA PHE A 435 14.27 17.62 -21.82
C PHE A 435 15.69 18.21 -21.88
N SER A 436 16.56 17.84 -20.94
CA SER A 436 17.96 18.31 -20.89
C SER A 436 18.81 17.91 -22.10
N LYS A 437 18.33 16.97 -22.93
CA LYS A 437 19.00 16.54 -24.18
C LYS A 437 18.42 17.21 -25.42
N LEU A 438 17.34 17.99 -25.29
CA LEU A 438 16.74 18.71 -26.41
C LEU A 438 17.72 19.77 -26.92
N LYS A 439 17.85 19.86 -28.24
CA LYS A 439 18.59 20.95 -28.89
C LYS A 439 17.76 22.24 -28.83
N GLU A 440 18.42 23.38 -28.89
CA GLU A 440 17.76 24.71 -28.86
C GLU A 440 16.60 24.83 -29.86
N ALA A 441 16.76 24.25 -31.07
CA ALA A 441 15.73 24.25 -32.11
C ALA A 441 14.48 23.42 -31.77
N GLN A 442 14.58 22.50 -30.81
CA GLN A 442 13.47 21.64 -30.36
C GLN A 442 12.71 22.24 -29.17
N ILE A 443 13.26 23.26 -28.50
CA ILE A 443 12.63 23.90 -27.32
C ILE A 443 11.28 24.57 -27.68
N PRO A 444 11.13 25.31 -28.79
CA PRO A 444 9.82 25.86 -29.17
C PRO A 444 8.77 24.76 -29.39
N LEU A 445 9.16 23.65 -30.02
CA LEU A 445 8.27 22.50 -30.22
C LEU A 445 7.86 21.86 -28.89
N PHE A 446 8.77 21.78 -27.91
CA PHE A 446 8.44 21.32 -26.57
C PHE A 446 7.39 22.24 -25.91
N VAL A 447 7.58 23.55 -25.97
CA VAL A 447 6.64 24.52 -25.38
C VAL A 447 5.27 24.42 -26.06
N ASP A 448 5.22 24.48 -27.38
CA ASP A 448 3.94 24.52 -28.11
C ASP A 448 3.19 23.18 -28.03
N LYS A 449 3.90 22.06 -28.04
CA LYS A 449 3.27 20.73 -28.06
C LYS A 449 3.15 20.09 -26.67
N ILE A 450 4.24 19.95 -25.91
CA ILE A 450 4.21 19.25 -24.61
C ILE A 450 3.49 20.07 -23.56
N LEU A 451 3.86 21.34 -23.38
CA LEU A 451 3.13 22.21 -22.44
C LEU A 451 1.71 22.51 -22.97
N GLY A 452 1.50 22.44 -24.28
CA GLY A 452 0.17 22.47 -24.89
C GLY A 452 -0.71 21.29 -24.46
N GLU A 453 -0.18 20.06 -24.41
CA GLU A 453 -0.91 18.90 -23.87
C GLU A 453 -1.17 19.05 -22.37
N PHE A 454 -0.22 19.58 -21.59
CA PHE A 454 -0.47 19.89 -20.18
C PHE A 454 -1.66 20.86 -20.07
N ALA A 455 -1.65 21.94 -20.84
CA ALA A 455 -2.71 22.96 -20.82
C ALA A 455 -4.09 22.35 -21.08
N LYS A 456 -4.24 21.49 -22.09
CA LYS A 456 -5.51 20.79 -22.37
C LYS A 456 -6.01 19.96 -21.19
N VAL A 457 -5.11 19.33 -20.43
CA VAL A 457 -5.47 18.61 -19.21
C VAL A 457 -5.87 19.61 -18.13
N PHE A 458 -5.07 20.65 -17.86
CA PHE A 458 -5.34 21.67 -16.84
C PHE A 458 -6.66 22.42 -17.06
N GLU A 459 -7.07 22.66 -18.30
CA GLU A 459 -8.39 23.25 -18.64
C GLU A 459 -9.56 22.45 -18.03
N ARG A 460 -9.45 21.11 -17.96
CA ARG A 460 -10.47 20.26 -17.31
C ARG A 460 -10.51 20.39 -15.78
N PHE A 461 -9.45 20.94 -15.19
CA PHE A 461 -9.30 21.17 -13.75
C PHE A 461 -9.37 22.67 -13.39
N GLU A 462 -9.89 23.52 -14.27
CA GLU A 462 -10.07 24.94 -13.99
C GLU A 462 -10.87 25.15 -12.69
N GLY A 463 -10.39 26.03 -11.83
CA GLY A 463 -10.98 26.30 -10.51
C GLY A 463 -10.76 25.22 -9.44
N LYS A 464 -10.09 24.10 -9.77
CA LYS A 464 -9.78 23.00 -8.84
C LYS A 464 -8.30 22.94 -8.43
N VAL A 465 -7.44 23.71 -9.08
CA VAL A 465 -6.00 23.80 -8.81
C VAL A 465 -5.72 25.06 -7.99
N ASP A 466 -5.16 24.88 -6.79
CA ASP A 466 -4.87 26.00 -5.89
C ASP A 466 -3.63 26.79 -6.34
N PHE A 467 -2.63 26.09 -6.89
CA PHE A 467 -1.41 26.68 -7.40
C PHE A 467 -0.77 25.81 -8.47
N VAL A 468 -0.27 26.45 -9.52
CA VAL A 468 0.59 25.84 -10.52
C VAL A 468 1.76 26.76 -10.82
N ASN A 469 2.93 26.16 -11.00
CA ASN A 469 4.12 26.83 -11.50
C ASN A 469 4.96 25.86 -12.33
N THR A 470 5.63 26.39 -13.35
CA THR A 470 6.52 25.62 -14.22
C THR A 470 7.90 26.25 -14.24
N TRP A 471 8.95 25.42 -14.35
CA TRP A 471 10.31 25.90 -14.53
C TRP A 471 11.07 24.96 -15.49
N GLY A 472 11.20 25.38 -16.75
CA GLY A 472 11.62 24.48 -17.82
C GLY A 472 10.57 23.38 -18.04
N ASP A 473 11.00 22.14 -17.91
CA ASP A 473 10.18 20.92 -17.88
C ASP A 473 9.61 20.58 -16.50
N GLY A 474 10.10 21.24 -15.45
CA GLY A 474 9.63 21.04 -14.10
C GLY A 474 8.20 21.56 -13.90
N LEU A 475 7.33 20.71 -13.34
CA LEU A 475 5.96 21.02 -12.98
C LEU A 475 5.80 20.97 -11.46
N PHE A 476 5.21 22.02 -10.87
CA PHE A 476 4.84 22.05 -9.46
C PHE A 476 3.37 22.46 -9.32
N VAL A 477 2.57 21.60 -8.69
CA VAL A 477 1.13 21.80 -8.52
C VAL A 477 0.73 21.58 -7.06
N VAL A 478 -0.13 22.45 -6.53
CA VAL A 478 -0.79 22.29 -5.24
C VAL A 478 -2.30 22.20 -5.47
N LEU A 479 -2.92 21.21 -4.84
CA LEU A 479 -4.32 20.86 -4.99
C LEU A 479 -5.00 20.73 -3.61
N PRO A 480 -6.33 20.93 -3.53
CA PRO A 480 -7.03 20.97 -2.27
C PRO A 480 -7.20 19.59 -1.61
N ASN A 481 -7.12 18.50 -2.39
CA ASN A 481 -7.24 17.13 -1.87
C ASN A 481 -6.58 16.10 -2.79
N VAL A 482 -6.39 14.88 -2.27
CA VAL A 482 -5.72 13.79 -2.99
C VAL A 482 -6.53 13.22 -4.15
N SER A 483 -7.86 13.32 -4.14
CA SER A 483 -8.71 12.81 -5.23
C SER A 483 -8.46 13.59 -6.51
N ILE A 484 -8.49 14.92 -6.44
CA ILE A 484 -8.24 15.79 -7.60
C ILE A 484 -6.78 15.66 -8.05
N ALA A 485 -5.84 15.55 -7.10
CA ALA A 485 -4.43 15.35 -7.43
C ALA A 485 -4.16 14.01 -8.14
N ALA A 486 -4.80 12.93 -7.71
CA ALA A 486 -4.67 11.62 -8.35
C ALA A 486 -5.26 11.64 -9.76
N GLU A 487 -6.45 12.21 -9.93
CA GLU A 487 -7.10 12.37 -11.23
C GLU A 487 -6.23 13.17 -12.20
N LEU A 488 -5.74 14.35 -11.77
CA LEU A 488 -4.86 15.19 -12.59
C LEU A 488 -3.57 14.46 -12.97
N ALA A 489 -2.92 13.78 -12.02
CA ALA A 489 -1.66 13.07 -12.26
C ALA A 489 -1.81 11.96 -13.30
N LEU A 490 -2.89 11.16 -13.19
CA LEU A 490 -3.16 10.07 -14.12
C LEU A 490 -3.59 10.59 -15.50
N GLU A 491 -4.40 11.65 -15.56
CA GLU A 491 -4.77 12.27 -16.83
C GLU A 491 -3.58 12.89 -17.57
N LEU A 492 -2.63 13.50 -16.83
CA LEU A 492 -1.36 13.99 -17.40
C LEU A 492 -0.57 12.82 -18.00
N GLN A 493 -0.40 11.71 -17.26
CA GLN A 493 0.30 10.52 -17.78
C GLN A 493 -0.36 9.98 -19.05
N VAL A 494 -1.69 9.82 -19.07
CA VAL A 494 -2.41 9.31 -20.23
C VAL A 494 -2.31 10.25 -21.43
N GLY A 495 -2.48 11.56 -21.22
CA GLY A 495 -2.39 12.57 -22.28
C GLY A 495 -1.02 12.58 -22.95
N LEU A 496 0.04 12.58 -22.14
CA LEU A 496 1.41 12.61 -22.65
C LEU A 496 1.85 11.32 -23.29
N LYS A 497 1.46 10.18 -22.74
CA LYS A 497 1.77 8.88 -23.35
C LYS A 497 1.22 8.80 -24.78
N LYS A 498 -0.05 9.18 -24.98
CA LYS A 498 -0.67 9.25 -26.32
C LYS A 498 0.03 10.22 -27.24
N PHE A 499 0.49 11.35 -26.71
CA PHE A 499 1.25 12.33 -27.48
C PHE A 499 2.60 11.76 -27.93
N PHE A 500 3.39 11.17 -27.04
CA PHE A 500 4.69 10.60 -27.37
C PHE A 500 4.59 9.43 -28.36
N GLU A 501 3.57 8.56 -28.21
CA GLU A 501 3.29 7.47 -29.14
C GLU A 501 2.94 7.94 -30.57
N SER A 502 2.50 9.19 -30.73
CA SER A 502 2.09 9.77 -32.02
C SER A 502 3.08 10.80 -32.59
N ASN A 503 4.20 11.06 -31.90
CA ASN A 503 5.19 12.06 -32.32
C ASN A 503 6.61 11.49 -32.29
N ASP A 504 7.16 11.22 -33.48
CA ASP A 504 8.51 10.67 -33.68
C ASP A 504 9.64 11.59 -33.15
N ASP A 505 9.36 12.88 -32.95
CA ASP A 505 10.32 13.85 -32.41
C ASP A 505 10.66 13.62 -30.92
N PHE A 506 9.85 12.82 -30.19
CA PHE A 506 9.91 12.68 -28.73
C PHE A 506 9.79 11.22 -28.23
N THR A 507 10.24 10.24 -29.03
CA THR A 507 10.05 8.80 -28.73
C THR A 507 10.68 8.31 -27.43
N ASP A 508 11.68 9.02 -26.89
CA ASP A 508 12.38 8.67 -25.64
C ASP A 508 11.88 9.47 -24.42
N ASN A 509 10.87 10.33 -24.61
CA ASN A 509 10.35 11.20 -23.57
C ASN A 509 9.17 10.54 -22.84
N ALA A 510 9.11 10.77 -21.53
CA ALA A 510 7.98 10.38 -20.71
C ALA A 510 7.95 11.22 -19.44
N LEU A 511 6.74 11.43 -18.92
CA LEU A 511 6.51 12.17 -17.69
C LEU A 511 6.75 11.25 -16.49
N ARG A 512 7.41 11.77 -15.47
CA ARG A 512 7.41 11.17 -14.12
C ARG A 512 6.75 12.13 -13.15
N LEU A 513 5.97 11.60 -12.21
CA LEU A 513 5.25 12.41 -11.23
C LEU A 513 5.46 11.88 -9.82
N GLY A 514 5.87 12.77 -8.91
CA GLY A 514 5.88 12.54 -7.48
C GLY A 514 4.69 13.20 -6.79
N ALA A 515 3.96 12.45 -5.96
CA ALA A 515 2.78 12.92 -5.23
C ALA A 515 2.98 12.83 -3.71
N HIS A 516 2.57 13.89 -3.01
CA HIS A 516 2.61 13.97 -1.55
C HIS A 516 1.35 14.64 -0.99
N TYR A 517 1.01 14.31 0.25
CA TYR A 517 -0.07 14.94 1.00
C TYR A 517 0.44 15.33 2.37
N GLY A 518 0.11 16.53 2.82
CA GLY A 518 0.49 16.98 4.16
C GLY A 518 0.26 18.47 4.40
N PRO A 519 0.53 18.94 5.63
CA PRO A 519 0.35 20.33 6.01
C PRO A 519 1.37 21.26 5.34
N VAL A 520 0.88 22.38 4.83
CA VAL A 520 1.66 23.47 4.23
C VAL A 520 1.18 24.81 4.75
N ILE A 521 2.02 25.83 4.65
CA ILE A 521 1.70 27.20 5.03
C ILE A 521 1.36 27.97 3.74
N GLN A 522 0.16 28.55 3.69
CA GLN A 522 -0.24 29.43 2.59
C GLN A 522 0.12 30.88 2.93
N LYS A 523 0.92 31.52 2.08
CA LYS A 523 1.34 32.92 2.26
C LYS A 523 1.38 33.66 0.93
N PHE A 524 1.18 34.97 0.96
CA PHE A 524 1.41 35.82 -0.21
C PHE A 524 2.90 35.88 -0.53
N ASP A 525 3.27 35.49 -1.75
CA ASP A 525 4.63 35.58 -2.26
C ASP A 525 4.86 36.98 -2.86
N PRO A 526 5.75 37.80 -2.28
CA PRO A 526 5.97 39.16 -2.75
C PRO A 526 6.68 39.23 -4.12
N ILE A 527 7.34 38.15 -4.55
CA ILE A 527 8.03 38.06 -5.83
C ILE A 527 7.04 37.66 -6.92
N LEU A 528 6.28 36.57 -6.70
CA LEU A 528 5.30 36.09 -7.68
C LEU A 528 3.99 36.90 -7.69
N LYS A 529 3.78 37.76 -6.68
CA LYS A 529 2.57 38.57 -6.47
C LYS A 529 1.28 37.74 -6.44
N LYS A 530 1.36 36.53 -5.91
CA LYS A 530 0.24 35.60 -5.73
C LYS A 530 0.42 34.80 -4.43
N ASN A 531 -0.65 34.18 -3.94
CA ASN A 531 -0.53 33.21 -2.85
C ASN A 531 0.30 32.01 -3.32
N ASN A 532 1.21 31.57 -2.45
CA ASN A 532 2.10 30.45 -2.67
C ASN A 532 2.12 29.57 -1.39
N TYR A 533 2.71 28.39 -1.51
CA TYR A 533 2.71 27.35 -0.48
C TYR A 533 4.13 27.01 -0.06
N PHE A 534 4.35 26.96 1.25
CA PHE A 534 5.66 26.79 1.87
C PHE A 534 5.62 25.72 2.95
N GLY A 535 6.79 25.16 3.30
CA GLY A 535 6.94 24.24 4.42
C GLY A 535 7.65 22.94 4.05
N VAL A 536 7.94 22.14 5.07
CA VAL A 536 8.72 20.89 4.95
C VAL A 536 8.06 19.87 4.01
N HIS A 537 6.73 19.85 3.94
CA HIS A 537 5.98 18.93 3.06
C HIS A 537 6.15 19.25 1.57
N ILE A 538 6.35 20.52 1.19
CA ILE A 538 6.71 20.90 -0.18
C ILE A 538 8.09 20.34 -0.53
N SER A 539 9.06 20.52 0.38
CA SER A 539 10.42 19.99 0.20
C SER A 539 10.42 18.47 0.09
N ARG A 540 9.63 17.77 0.92
CA ARG A 540 9.48 16.31 0.89
C ARG A 540 8.88 15.85 -0.44
N ALA A 541 7.85 16.52 -0.93
CA ALA A 541 7.22 16.21 -2.22
C ALA A 541 8.21 16.33 -3.39
N ALA A 542 9.03 17.38 -3.40
CA ALA A 542 10.07 17.62 -4.42
C ALA A 542 11.22 16.58 -4.41
N ARG A 543 11.23 15.63 -3.46
CA ARG A 543 12.21 14.52 -3.42
C ARG A 543 11.62 13.19 -3.89
N VAL A 544 10.33 13.14 -4.18
CA VAL A 544 9.65 11.94 -4.70
C VAL A 544 9.87 11.82 -6.20
N GLU A 545 9.63 12.90 -6.94
CA GLU A 545 9.77 12.92 -8.41
C GLU A 545 11.13 12.38 -8.89
N PRO A 546 12.30 12.78 -8.34
CA PRO A 546 13.59 12.34 -8.87
C PRO A 546 13.85 10.82 -8.77
N VAL A 547 13.16 10.15 -7.83
CA VAL A 547 13.27 8.70 -7.60
C VAL A 547 12.08 7.92 -8.19
N THR A 548 11.17 8.63 -8.86
CA THR A 548 10.03 8.02 -9.54
C THR A 548 10.49 7.49 -10.91
N PRO A 549 10.23 6.21 -11.22
CA PRO A 549 10.47 5.68 -12.56
C PRO A 549 9.71 6.47 -13.61
N VAL A 550 10.31 6.52 -14.79
CA VAL A 550 9.77 7.27 -15.92
C VAL A 550 8.45 6.63 -16.38
N GLY A 551 7.44 7.45 -16.64
CA GLY A 551 6.10 7.00 -17.04
C GLY A 551 5.18 6.62 -15.87
N GLU A 552 5.66 6.74 -14.63
CA GLU A 552 4.91 6.34 -13.43
C GLU A 552 4.52 7.54 -12.56
N VAL A 553 3.57 7.30 -11.65
CA VAL A 553 3.20 8.23 -10.58
C VAL A 553 3.48 7.59 -9.23
N TYR A 554 4.53 8.05 -8.54
CA TYR A 554 4.83 7.59 -7.18
C TYR A 554 4.26 8.53 -6.14
N ALA A 555 3.60 7.95 -5.15
CA ALA A 555 2.98 8.63 -4.04
C ALA A 555 3.66 8.23 -2.73
N THR A 556 3.90 9.20 -1.87
CA THR A 556 4.32 8.93 -0.48
C THR A 556 3.21 8.22 0.31
N TRP A 557 3.58 7.55 1.41
CA TRP A 557 2.60 6.90 2.29
C TRP A 557 1.49 7.81 2.83
N PRO A 558 1.70 9.11 3.14
CA PRO A 558 0.59 9.97 3.56
C PRO A 558 -0.45 10.20 2.46
N PHE A 559 0.01 10.32 1.21
CA PHE A 559 -0.88 10.43 0.06
C PHE A 559 -1.67 9.14 -0.13
N ALA A 560 -0.99 7.98 -0.09
CA ALA A 560 -1.65 6.68 -0.21
C ALA A 560 -2.65 6.41 0.93
N SER A 561 -2.32 6.82 2.17
CA SER A 561 -3.24 6.75 3.31
C SER A 561 -4.50 7.56 3.05
N GLU A 562 -4.39 8.80 2.57
CA GLU A 562 -5.58 9.61 2.32
C GLU A 562 -6.42 9.07 1.14
N ILE A 563 -5.78 8.51 0.11
CA ILE A 563 -6.48 7.81 -0.98
C ILE A 563 -7.32 6.65 -0.45
N SER A 564 -6.81 5.86 0.51
CA SER A 564 -7.56 4.72 1.07
C SER A 564 -8.74 5.13 1.96
N LEU A 565 -8.84 6.41 2.32
CA LEU A 565 -9.98 7.03 3.01
C LEU A 565 -11.00 7.65 2.05
N LEU A 566 -10.84 7.52 0.74
CA LEU A 566 -11.86 7.91 -0.22
C LEU A 566 -13.00 6.86 -0.23
N THR A 567 -14.25 7.34 -0.27
CA THR A 567 -15.43 6.46 -0.31
C THR A 567 -15.65 5.83 -1.69
N LYS A 568 -15.12 6.47 -2.75
CA LYS A 568 -15.03 5.92 -4.10
C LYS A 568 -13.60 5.47 -4.35
N LYS A 569 -13.45 4.22 -4.77
CA LYS A 569 -12.16 3.63 -5.14
C LYS A 569 -11.95 3.74 -6.64
N ASP A 570 -11.83 4.97 -7.11
CA ASP A 570 -11.50 5.26 -8.51
C ASP A 570 -9.97 5.19 -8.76
N PHE A 571 -9.21 4.90 -7.70
CA PHE A 571 -7.76 4.84 -7.71
C PHE A 571 -7.26 3.61 -6.96
N LYS A 572 -6.15 3.06 -7.43
CA LYS A 572 -5.39 2.01 -6.78
C LYS A 572 -4.03 2.52 -6.35
N VAL A 573 -3.64 2.20 -5.12
CA VAL A 573 -2.30 2.46 -4.60
C VAL A 573 -1.64 1.14 -4.22
N SER A 574 -0.52 0.83 -4.88
CA SER A 574 0.23 -0.41 -4.64
C SER A 574 1.52 -0.09 -3.90
N TYR A 575 1.78 -0.74 -2.78
CA TYR A 575 3.04 -0.51 -2.05
C TYR A 575 4.23 -0.97 -2.89
N VAL A 576 5.21 -0.09 -3.08
CA VAL A 576 6.40 -0.40 -3.89
C VAL A 576 7.68 -0.55 -3.06
N GLY A 577 7.77 0.07 -1.87
CA GLY A 577 8.91 -0.14 -0.97
C GLY A 577 9.31 1.09 -0.16
N HIS A 578 10.40 0.95 0.60
CA HIS A 578 11.10 2.06 1.27
C HIS A 578 12.25 2.56 0.38
N LEU A 579 11.99 3.63 -0.38
CA LEU A 579 12.97 4.21 -1.29
C LEU A 579 13.80 5.30 -0.60
N PRO A 580 15.11 5.38 -0.87
CA PRO A 580 15.89 6.55 -0.46
C PRO A 580 15.30 7.78 -1.17
N ALA A 581 14.99 8.83 -0.40
CA ALA A 581 14.60 10.10 -0.99
C ALA A 581 15.85 10.84 -1.49
N ALA A 582 15.72 11.61 -2.58
CA ALA A 582 16.84 12.35 -3.14
C ALA A 582 17.51 13.29 -2.11
N LYS A 583 18.81 13.57 -2.30
CA LYS A 583 19.63 14.43 -1.42
C LYS A 583 19.71 13.96 0.04
N SER A 584 19.77 12.64 0.28
CA SER A 584 19.97 12.04 1.61
C SER A 584 18.84 12.34 2.62
N TYR A 585 17.62 12.59 2.15
CA TYR A 585 16.44 12.93 2.98
C TYR A 585 15.86 11.69 3.72
N GLY A 586 16.69 10.69 4.03
CA GLY A 586 16.25 9.43 4.60
C GLY A 586 15.47 8.54 3.61
N ARG A 587 14.64 7.66 4.14
CA ARG A 587 13.87 6.67 3.36
C ARG A 587 12.38 6.94 3.52
N LEU A 588 11.65 6.90 2.41
CA LEU A 588 10.21 7.11 2.38
C LEU A 588 9.51 5.84 1.92
N LYS A 589 8.44 5.47 2.63
CA LYS A 589 7.50 4.44 2.19
C LYS A 589 6.72 4.97 0.98
N MET A 590 6.86 4.33 -0.17
CA MET A 590 6.31 4.76 -1.46
C MET A 590 5.27 3.78 -2.00
N TYR A 591 4.37 4.33 -2.82
CA TYR A 591 3.27 3.62 -3.46
C TYR A 591 3.19 4.04 -4.93
N LEU A 592 2.88 3.09 -5.81
CA LEU A 592 2.49 3.37 -7.19
C LEU A 592 1.01 3.73 -7.24
N LEU A 593 0.68 4.87 -7.82
CA LEU A 593 -0.68 5.30 -8.08
C LEU A 593 -1.12 4.86 -9.47
N GLY A 594 -2.30 4.24 -9.56
CA GLY A 594 -2.96 3.87 -10.82
C GLY A 594 -4.47 4.01 -10.71
N HIS A 595 -5.17 3.64 -11.80
CA HIS A 595 -6.63 3.48 -11.81
C HIS A 595 -7.05 2.21 -11.06
#